data_AF-A0A0A2LKE8-F1
#
_entry.id   AF-A0A0A2LKE8-F1
#
_cell.length_a   1.000
_cell.length_b   1.000
_cell.length_c   1.000
_cell.angle_alpha   90.00
_cell.angle_beta   90.00
_cell.angle_gamma   90.00
#
_symmetry.space_group_name_H-M   'P 1'
#
loop_
_entity.id
_entity.type
_entity.pdbx_description
1 polymer ?
#
loop_
_entity_poly.entity_id
_entity_poly.type
_entity_poly.pdbx_seq_one_letter_code
_entity_poly.pdbx_strand_id
1 'polypeptide(L)' 'MKTPQRLLLLYVLAFFISLSLLFINSDLIDASWTAKMFEVLSASLVLFIIFAILHAIVWLIVKIIKSIKVDKIKKPSGK' A
#
# COMPACT_ATOMS: atom_id res chain seq x y z
N MET A 1 -11.38 -4.18 10.93
CA MET A 1 -10.28 -3.21 11.11
C MET A 1 -10.73 -1.87 10.58
N LYS A 2 -10.65 -0.81 11.39
CA LYS A 2 -11.11 0.54 11.00
C LYS A 2 -10.20 1.10 9.89
N THR A 3 -10.73 1.87 8.95
CA THR A 3 -10.01 2.47 7.81
C THR A 3 -8.63 3.08 8.16
N PRO A 4 -8.46 3.86 9.25
CA PRO A 4 -7.15 4.41 9.61
C PRO A 4 -6.10 3.35 10.01
N GLN A 5 -6.52 2.26 10.66
CA GLN A 5 -5.59 1.17 11.05
C GLN A 5 -5.02 0.47 9.82
N ARG A 6 -5.79 0.42 8.73
CA ARG A 6 -5.39 -0.23 7.48
C ARG A 6 -4.38 0.61 6.69
N LEU A 7 -4.53 1.94 6.71
CA LEU A 7 -3.55 2.87 6.14
C LEU A 7 -2.25 2.87 6.94
N LEU A 8 -2.33 2.83 8.27
CA LEU A 8 -1.16 2.71 9.13
C LEU A 8 -0.39 1.41 8.87
N LEU A 9 -1.09 0.30 8.64
CA LEU A 9 -0.47 -0.98 8.31
C LEU A 9 0.24 -0.95 6.93
N LEU A 10 -0.34 -0.27 5.93
CA LEU A 10 0.31 -0.05 4.64
C LEU A 10 1.57 0.80 4.77
N TYR A 11 1.53 1.84 5.61
CA TYR A 11 2.70 2.68 5.87
C TYR A 11 3.82 1.89 6.55
N VAL A 12 3.50 1.09 7.57
CA VAL A 12 4.48 0.21 8.22
C VAL A 12 5.09 -0.78 7.23
N LEU A 13 4.28 -1.36 6.33
CA LEU A 13 4.78 -2.27 5.29
C LEU A 13 5.73 -1.55 4.32
N ALA A 14 5.36 -0.35 3.86
CA ALA A 14 6.19 0.47 2.98
C ALA A 14 7.53 0.85 3.64
N PHE A 15 7.49 1.16 4.94
CA PHE A 15 8.68 1.46 5.73
C PHE A 15 9.63 0.27 5.81
N PHE A 16 9.14 -0.94 6.13
CA PHE A 16 9.98 -2.15 6.17
C PHE A 16 10.60 -2.50 4.82
N ILE A 17 9.89 -2.28 3.71
CA ILE A 17 10.40 -2.51 2.36
C ILE A 17 11.51 -1.51 2.03
N SER A 18 11.29 -0.22 2.33
CA SER A 18 12.31 0.82 2.14
C SER A 18 13.57 0.54 2.97
N LEU A 19 13.39 0.14 4.23
CA LEU A 19 14.48 -0.23 5.12
C LEU A 19 15.27 -1.43 4.57
N SER A 20 14.59 -2.45 4.06
CA SER A 20 15.23 -3.62 3.45
C SER A 20 16.02 -3.26 2.20
N LEU A 21 15.50 -2.35 1.36
CA LEU A 21 16.21 -1.85 0.18
C LEU A 21 17.48 -1.09 0.56
N LEU A 22 17.47 -0.33 1.67
CA LEU A 22 18.68 0.31 2.18
C LEU A 22 19.75 -0.71 2.56
N PHE A 23 19.38 -1.79 3.27
CA PHE A 23 20.33 -2.84 3.65
C PHE A 23 20.88 -3.62 2.45
N ILE A 24 20.10 -3.78 1.38
CA ILE A 24 20.58 -4.41 0.14
C ILE A 24 21.56 -3.49 -0.60
N ASN A 25 21.30 -2.18 -0.62
CA ASN A 25 22.12 -1.21 -1.35
C ASN A 25 23.20 -0.54 -0.48
N SER A 26 23.30 -0.88 0.81
CA SER A 26 24.21 -0.21 1.74
C SER A 26 25.68 -0.43 1.42
N ASP A 27 26.00 -1.53 0.73
CA ASP A 27 27.35 -1.86 0.25
C ASP A 27 27.70 -1.16 -1.07
N LEU A 28 26.70 -0.65 -1.81
CA LEU A 28 26.90 0.00 -3.12
C LEU A 28 27.09 1.52 -3.01
N ILE A 29 26.62 2.15 -1.93
CA ILE A 29 26.60 3.60 -1.80
C ILE A 29 27.29 3.99 -0.50
N ASP A 30 28.53 4.48 -0.64
CA ASP A 30 29.34 5.02 0.45
C ASP A 30 28.90 6.47 0.75
N ALA A 31 27.69 6.59 1.29
CA ALA A 31 27.08 7.86 1.67
C ALA A 31 27.05 8.04 3.20
N SER A 32 27.18 9.29 3.65
CA SER A 32 27.03 9.65 5.07
C SER A 32 25.72 9.13 5.66
N TRP A 33 25.72 8.76 6.95
CA TRP A 33 24.53 8.25 7.66
C TRP A 33 23.29 9.15 7.49
N THR A 34 23.49 10.47 7.50
CA THR A 34 22.43 11.45 7.29
C THR A 34 21.81 11.36 5.89
N ALA A 35 22.63 11.17 4.85
CA ALA A 35 22.15 10.98 3.49
C ALA A 35 21.36 9.67 3.35
N LYS A 36 21.85 8.57 3.93
CA LYS A 36 21.16 7.28 3.95
C LYS A 36 19.79 7.38 4.63
N MET A 37 19.67 8.10 5.75
CA MET A 37 18.38 8.31 6.40
C MET A 37 17.39 9.12 5.56
N PHE A 38 17.87 10.17 4.88
CA PHE A 38 17.01 10.97 4.01
C PHE A 38 16.54 10.17 2.78
N GLU A 39 17.40 9.32 2.24
CA GLU A 39 17.09 8.42 1.15
C GLU A 39 16.02 7.39 1.55
N VAL A 40 16.13 6.76 2.73
CA VAL A 40 15.08 5.85 3.24
C VAL A 40 13.75 6.57 3.42
N LEU A 41 13.77 7.77 4.00
CA LEU A 41 12.56 8.54 4.27
C LEU A 41 11.86 8.92 2.96
N SER A 42 12.61 9.48 2.01
CA SER A 42 12.08 9.85 0.68
C SER A 42 11.59 8.63 -0.11
N ALA A 43 12.36 7.54 -0.14
CA ALA A 43 11.95 6.29 -0.79
C ALA A 43 10.71 5.67 -0.13
N SER A 44 10.61 5.71 1.20
CA SER A 44 9.44 5.22 1.94
C SER A 44 8.18 6.02 1.62
N LEU A 45 8.30 7.33 1.41
CA LEU A 45 7.20 8.21 1.03
C LEU A 45 6.69 7.86 -0.37
N VAL A 46 7.59 7.66 -1.33
CA VAL A 46 7.24 7.25 -2.70
C VAL A 46 6.56 5.86 -2.70
N LEU A 47 7.14 4.89 -1.99
CA LEU A 47 6.57 3.56 -1.85
C LEU A 47 5.18 3.60 -1.20
N PHE A 48 5.00 4.44 -0.18
CA PHE A 48 3.70 4.63 0.46
C PHE A 48 2.64 5.13 -0.53
N ILE A 49 2.96 6.10 -1.38
CA ILE A 49 2.05 6.60 -2.41
C ILE A 49 1.66 5.47 -3.37
N ILE A 50 2.64 4.69 -3.84
CA ILE A 50 2.41 3.55 -4.74
C ILE A 50 1.48 2.53 -4.08
N PHE A 51 1.74 2.16 -2.82
CA PHE A 51 0.91 1.21 -2.08
C PHE A 51 -0.49 1.75 -1.80
N ALA A 52 -0.64 3.04 -1.53
CA ALA A 52 -1.94 3.68 -1.35
C ALA A 52 -2.77 3.64 -2.63
N ILE A 53 -2.16 3.92 -3.79
CA ILE A 53 -2.82 3.82 -5.10
C ILE A 53 -3.22 2.36 -5.38
N LEU A 54 -2.30 1.41 -5.19
CA LEU A 54 -2.58 -0.01 -5.41
C LEU A 54 -3.72 -0.51 -4.53
N HIS A 55 -3.74 -0.09 -3.26
CA HIS A 55 -4.84 -0.39 -2.34
C HIS A 55 -6.17 0.20 -2.80
N ALA A 56 -6.18 1.45 -3.27
CA ALA A 56 -7.37 2.09 -3.80
C ALA A 56 -7.93 1.34 -5.02
N ILE A 57 -7.05 0.90 -5.93
CA ILE A 57 -7.40 0.07 -7.09
C ILE A 57 -8.02 -1.25 -6.63
N VAL A 58 -7.36 -1.97 -5.73
CA VAL A 58 -7.88 -3.26 -5.21
C VAL A 58 -9.21 -3.06 -4.49
N TRP A 59 -9.38 -1.98 -3.72
CA TRP A 59 -10.64 -1.66 -3.07
C TRP A 59 -11.75 -1.39 -4.07
N LEU A 60 -11.47 -0.62 -5.13
CA LEU A 60 -12.39 -0.37 -6.25
C LEU A 60 -12.81 -1.67 -6.94
N ILE A 61 -11.85 -2.53 -7.28
CA ILE A 61 -12.12 -3.83 -7.91
C ILE A 61 -13.01 -4.69 -7.01
N VAL A 62 -12.68 -4.81 -5.72
CA VAL A 62 -13.51 -5.58 -4.76
C VAL A 62 -14.90 -4.98 -4.63
N LYS A 63 -15.04 -3.65 -4.64
CA LYS A 63 -16.33 -2.95 -4.59
C LYS A 63 -17.17 -3.25 -5.83
N ILE A 64 -16.57 -3.21 -7.02
CA ILE A 64 -17.20 -3.55 -8.30
C ILE A 64 -17.62 -5.02 -8.33
N ILE A 65 -16.74 -5.95 -7.92
CA ILE A 65 -17.06 -7.38 -7.87
C ILE A 65 -18.22 -7.63 -6.88
N LYS A 66 -18.22 -6.94 -5.74
CA LYS A 66 -19.33 -7.03 -4.77
C LYS A 66 -20.63 -6.45 -5.32
N SER A 67 -20.63 -5.31 -6.01
CA SER A 67 -21.84 -4.76 -6.61
C SER A 67 -22.40 -5.68 -7.69
N ILE A 68 -21.55 -6.24 -8.56
CA ILE A 68 -21.94 -7.21 -9.58
C ILE A 68 -22.53 -8.49 -8.95
N LYS A 69 -21.97 -8.98 -7.84
CA LYS A 69 -22.53 -10.14 -7.13
C LYS A 69 -23.86 -9.82 -6.44
N VAL A 70 -24.01 -8.63 -5.85
CA VAL A 70 -25.26 -8.20 -5.20
C VAL A 70 -26.39 -8.04 -6.23
N ASP A 71 -26.08 -7.50 -7.42
CA ASP A 71 -27.06 -7.39 -8.51
C ASP A 71 -27.45 -8.76 -9.08
N LYS A 72 -26.55 -9.76 -9.06
CA LYS A 72 -26.91 -11.15 -9.41
C LYS A 72 -27.69 -11.91 -8.34
N ILE A 73 -27.64 -11.49 -7.07
CA ILE A 73 -28.36 -12.14 -5.95
C ILE A 73 -29.78 -11.54 -5.78
N LYS A 74 -30.03 -10.32 -6.25
CA LYS A 74 -31.40 -9.80 -6.41
C LYS A 74 -32.06 -10.46 -7.62
N LYS A 75 -32.42 -11.74 -7.50
CA LYS A 75 -33.54 -12.28 -8.27
C LYS A 75 -34.75 -11.37 -8.00
N PRO A 76 -35.52 -10.96 -9.02
CA PRO A 76 -36.80 -10.33 -8.79
C PRO A 76 -37.66 -11.36 -8.06
N SER A 77 -37.84 -11.18 -6.74
CA SER A 77 -38.86 -11.92 -6.00
C SER A 77 -40.19 -11.40 -6.51
N GLY A 78 -40.68 -12.04 -7.58
CA GLY A 78 -42.07 -11.89 -7.99
C GLY A 78 -42.97 -12.33 -6.84
N LYS A 79 -43.76 -11.38 -6.35
CA LYS A 79 -45.18 -11.49 -6.03
C LYS A 79 -45.72 -10.08 -5.89
#